data_AF-A0A4V6NQ83-F1
#
_entry.id   AF-A0A4V6NQ83-F1
#
_cell.length_a   1.000
_cell.length_b   1.000
_cell.length_c   1.000
_cell.angle_alpha   90.00
_cell.angle_beta   90.00
_cell.angle_gamma   90.00
#
_symmetry.space_group_name_H-M   'P 1'
#
loop_
_entity.id
_entity.type
_entity.pdbx_description
1 polymer ?
#
loop_
_entity_poly.entity_id
_entity_poly.type
_entity_poly.pdbx_seq_one_letter_code
_entity_poly.pdbx_strand_id
1 'polypeptide(L)'
;MLNQLTTKAYINITESLRDFKNNTKGVTAIEYGLIAIAVAAMIVVVFYSNDGFIQKLKGKFSDLTSLISSTTVSKGEAGPQG
;
A
#
# COMPACT_ATOMS: atom_id res chain seq x y z
N MET A 1 0.98 -59.96 -5.15
CA MET A 1 1.70 -58.75 -5.60
C MET A 1 0.82 -57.79 -6.39
N LEU A 2 0.02 -58.26 -7.35
CA LEU A 2 -0.83 -57.40 -8.20
C LEU A 2 -1.83 -56.52 -7.40
N ASN A 3 -2.49 -57.08 -6.38
CA ASN A 3 -3.43 -56.35 -5.52
C ASN A 3 -2.78 -55.17 -4.75
N GLN A 4 -1.52 -55.28 -4.35
CA GLN A 4 -0.82 -54.17 -3.72
C GLN A 4 -0.44 -53.09 -4.72
N LEU A 5 -0.14 -53.47 -5.96
CA LEU A 5 0.19 -52.52 -7.03
C LEU A 5 -1.06 -51.74 -7.47
N THR A 6 -2.20 -52.41 -7.62
CA THR A 6 -3.48 -51.77 -7.96
C THR A 6 -3.96 -50.84 -6.86
N THR A 7 -3.84 -51.23 -5.59
CA THR A 7 -4.18 -50.36 -4.46
C THR A 7 -3.25 -49.16 -4.37
N LYS A 8 -1.93 -49.34 -4.57
CA LYS A 8 -0.97 -48.23 -4.62
C LYS A 8 -1.27 -47.26 -5.76
N ALA A 9 -1.62 -47.76 -6.95
CA ALA A 9 -2.01 -46.93 -8.08
C ALA A 9 -3.30 -46.15 -7.79
N TYR A 10 -4.32 -46.81 -7.21
CA TYR A 10 -5.57 -46.17 -6.81
C TYR A 10 -5.36 -45.06 -5.79
N ILE A 11 -4.55 -45.31 -4.75
CA ILE A 11 -4.21 -44.32 -3.74
C ILE A 11 -3.45 -43.15 -4.36
N ASN A 12 -2.43 -43.41 -5.18
CA ASN A 12 -1.62 -42.36 -5.80
C ASN A 12 -2.47 -41.42 -6.68
N ILE A 13 -3.37 -41.98 -7.49
CA ILE A 13 -4.27 -41.18 -8.32
C ILE A 13 -5.22 -40.35 -7.46
N THR A 14 -5.80 -40.95 -6.42
CA THR A 14 -6.74 -40.25 -5.52
C THR A 14 -6.05 -39.11 -4.77
N GLU A 15 -4.84 -39.36 -4.27
CA GLU A 15 -4.02 -38.35 -3.59
C GLU A 15 -3.58 -37.24 -4.54
N SER A 16 -3.18 -37.58 -5.77
CA SER A 16 -2.82 -36.58 -6.80
C SER A 16 -3.99 -35.65 -7.14
N LEU A 17 -5.21 -36.18 -7.21
CA LEU A 17 -6.42 -35.37 -7.44
C LEU A 17 -6.76 -34.50 -6.22
N ARG A 18 -6.56 -35.02 -5.01
CA ARG A 18 -6.74 -34.26 -3.77
C ARG A 18 -5.74 -33.11 -3.68
N ASP A 19 -4.47 -33.38 -3.98
CA ASP A 19 -3.41 -32.38 -4.00
C ASP A 19 -3.68 -31.32 -5.07
N PHE A 20 -4.12 -31.72 -6.26
CA PHE A 20 -4.51 -30.79 -7.33
C PHE A 20 -5.68 -29.90 -6.92
N LYS A 21 -6.75 -30.46 -6.33
CA LYS A 21 -7.91 -29.70 -5.83
C LYS A 21 -7.52 -28.69 -4.75
N ASN A 22 -6.56 -29.05 -3.90
CA ASN A 22 -6.08 -28.20 -2.82
C ASN A 22 -4.88 -27.34 -3.23
N ASN A 23 -4.46 -27.40 -4.49
CA ASN A 23 -3.30 -26.67 -4.98
C ASN A 23 -3.66 -25.20 -5.21
N THR A 24 -3.23 -24.33 -4.30
CA THR A 24 -3.39 -22.88 -4.40
C THR A 24 -2.19 -22.19 -5.05
N LYS A 25 -1.19 -22.95 -5.53
CA LYS A 25 -0.02 -22.40 -6.21
C LYS A 25 -0.47 -21.74 -7.52
N GLY A 26 -0.39 -20.41 -7.59
CA GLY A 26 -0.77 -19.61 -8.76
C GLY A 26 -2.02 -18.75 -8.54
N VAL A 27 -2.97 -19.22 -7.74
CA VAL A 27 -4.15 -18.44 -7.31
C VAL A 27 -3.67 -17.20 -6.52
N THR A 28 -2.71 -17.42 -5.62
CA THR A 28 -2.04 -16.35 -4.87
C THR A 28 -1.35 -15.30 -5.76
N ALA A 29 -0.74 -15.72 -6.88
CA ALA A 29 -0.05 -14.79 -7.77
C ALA A 29 -1.01 -13.84 -8.48
N ILE A 30 -2.20 -14.34 -8.88
CA ILE A 30 -3.22 -13.53 -9.54
C ILE A 30 -3.87 -12.56 -8.54
N GLU A 31 -4.12 -13.00 -7.31
CA GLU A 31 -4.75 -12.17 -6.28
C GLU A 31 -3.81 -11.07 -5.78
N TYR A 32 -2.55 -11.42 -5.45
CA TYR A 32 -1.54 -10.42 -5.09
C TYR A 32 -1.21 -9.51 -6.28
N GLY A 33 -1.28 -10.02 -7.52
CA GLY A 33 -1.16 -9.21 -8.74
C GLY A 33 -2.26 -8.14 -8.83
N LEU A 34 -3.52 -8.50 -8.60
CA LEU A 34 -4.64 -7.55 -8.60
C LEU A 34 -4.54 -6.54 -7.45
N ILE A 35 -4.15 -6.99 -6.26
CA ILE A 35 -3.91 -6.10 -5.11
C ILE A 35 -2.80 -5.09 -5.43
N ALA A 36 -1.71 -5.52 -6.07
CA ALA A 36 -0.62 -4.63 -6.46
C ALA A 36 -1.09 -3.54 -7.45
N ILE A 37 -1.95 -3.89 -8.42
CA ILE A 37 -2.55 -2.92 -9.33
C ILE A 37 -3.42 -1.91 -8.57
N ALA A 38 -4.25 -2.37 -7.62
CA ALA A 38 -5.10 -1.49 -6.82
C ALA A 38 -4.28 -0.51 -5.97
N VAL A 39 -3.21 -1.00 -5.33
CA VAL A 39 -2.28 -0.17 -4.55
C VAL A 39 -1.56 0.84 -5.44
N ALA A 40 -1.09 0.42 -6.63
CA ALA A 40 -0.44 1.33 -7.58
C ALA A 40 -1.40 2.45 -8.04
N ALA A 41 -2.64 2.11 -8.38
CA ALA A 41 -3.66 3.08 -8.75
C ALA A 41 -3.95 4.07 -7.60
N MET A 42 -4.06 3.57 -6.36
CA MET A 42 -4.24 4.41 -5.17
C MET A 42 -3.09 5.40 -5.00
N ILE A 43 -1.84 4.95 -5.13
CA ILE A 43 -0.65 5.82 -5.05
C ILE A 43 -0.74 6.91 -6.12
N VAL A 44 -1.05 6.56 -7.36
CA VAL A 44 -1.17 7.57 -8.44
C VAL A 44 -2.22 8.63 -8.09
N VAL A 45 -3.41 8.23 -7.63
CA VAL A 45 -4.49 9.17 -7.27
C VAL A 45 -4.07 10.10 -6.14
N VAL A 46 -3.46 9.57 -5.07
CA VAL A 46 -3.07 10.37 -3.89
C VAL A 46 -1.94 11.34 -4.21
N PHE A 47 -0.95 10.90 -5.00
CA PHE A 47 0.28 11.64 -5.23
C PHE A 47 0.29 12.52 -6.47
N TYR A 48 -0.49 12.20 -7.52
CA TYR A 48 -0.45 12.89 -8.81
C TYR A 48 -1.75 13.61 -9.19
N SER A 49 -2.82 13.53 -8.39
CA SER A 49 -4.01 14.31 -8.65
C SER A 49 -3.76 15.80 -8.39
N ASN A 50 -4.23 16.66 -9.32
CA ASN A 50 -4.09 18.12 -9.25
C ASN A 50 -4.86 18.77 -8.07
N ASP A 51 -5.76 18.04 -7.42
CA ASP A 51 -6.40 18.41 -6.13
C ASP A 51 -6.18 17.31 -5.06
N GLY A 52 -5.10 16.53 -5.23
CA GLY A 52 -4.74 15.43 -4.37
C GLY A 52 -4.29 15.89 -2.98
N PHE A 53 -4.16 14.92 -2.07
CA PHE A 53 -3.73 15.15 -0.70
C PHE A 53 -2.40 15.92 -0.62
N ILE A 54 -1.43 15.57 -1.47
CA ILE A 54 -0.11 16.22 -1.49
C ILE A 54 -0.20 17.70 -1.90
N GLN A 55 -1.07 18.04 -2.85
CA GLN A 55 -1.26 19.42 -3.30
C GLN A 55 -1.84 20.29 -2.18
N LYS A 56 -2.84 19.76 -1.46
CA LYS A 56 -3.45 20.42 -0.30
C LYS A 56 -2.46 20.59 0.85
N LEU A 57 -1.68 19.56 1.13
CA LEU A 57 -0.63 19.59 2.15
C LEU A 57 0.42 20.65 1.84
N LYS A 58 0.90 20.69 0.58
CA LYS A 58 1.84 21.72 0.11
C LYS A 58 1.25 23.13 0.26
N GLY A 59 -0.03 23.31 -0.06
CA GLY A 59 -0.73 24.58 0.15
C GLY A 59 -0.69 25.03 1.61
N LYS A 60 -1.04 24.15 2.56
CA LYS A 60 -1.02 24.47 3.99
C LYS A 60 0.38 24.79 4.53
N PHE A 61 1.41 24.09 4.06
CA PHE A 61 2.78 24.45 4.42
C PHE A 61 3.20 25.79 3.81
N SER A 62 2.79 26.10 2.58
CA SER A 62 3.04 27.41 1.96
C SER A 62 2.37 28.54 2.74
N ASP A 63 1.11 28.35 3.14
CA ASP A 63 0.36 29.31 3.97
C ASP A 63 1.10 29.55 5.30
N LEU A 64 1.54 28.47 5.96
CA LEU A 64 2.29 28.54 7.21
C LEU A 64 3.63 29.27 7.03
N THR A 65 4.38 28.94 5.98
CA THR A 65 5.63 29.64 5.67
C THR A 65 5.40 31.13 5.46
N SER A 66 4.36 31.49 4.70
CA SER A 66 4.01 32.90 4.48
C SER A 66 3.68 33.60 5.80
N LEU A 67 2.91 32.95 6.69
CA LEU A 67 2.55 33.51 7.99
C LEU A 67 3.79 33.77 8.85
N ILE A 68 4.69 32.79 8.94
CA ILE A 68 5.93 32.91 9.72
C ILE A 68 6.82 34.00 9.14
N SER A 69 7.01 34.04 7.82
CA SER A 69 7.85 35.05 7.16
C SER A 69 7.28 36.46 7.25
N SER A 70 5.95 36.60 7.25
CA SER A 70 5.28 37.91 7.39
C SER A 70 5.26 38.42 8.83
N THR A 71 5.50 37.55 9.81
CA THR A 71 5.56 37.93 11.21
C THR A 71 6.93 38.54 11.50
N THR A 72 7.06 39.87 11.43
CA THR A 72 8.18 40.56 12.06
C THR A 72 8.12 40.32 13.56
N VAL A 73 9.13 39.64 14.10
CA VAL A 73 9.37 39.59 15.55
C VAL A 73 9.70 41.01 15.98
N SER A 74 8.68 41.77 16.37
CA SER A 74 8.90 43.04 17.06
C SER A 74 9.48 42.67 18.41
N LYS A 75 10.81 42.70 18.51
CA LYS A 75 11.52 42.67 19.78
C LYS A 75 10.93 43.83 20.58
N GLY A 76 10.11 43.52 21.59
CA GLY A 76 9.60 44.50 22.52
C GLY A 76 10.79 45.14 23.23
N GLU A 77 11.23 46.29 22.74
CA GLU A 77 12.16 47.14 23.46
C GLU A 77 11.38 47.81 24.59
N ALA A 78 11.27 47.11 25.71
CA ALA A 78 11.00 47.74 27.00
C ALA A 78 12.28 48.48 27.44
N GLY A 79 12.52 49.65 26.84
CA GLY A 79 13.50 50.61 27.34
C GLY A 79 12.89 51.40 28.51
N PRO A 80 13.60 51.58 29.64
CA PRO A 80 13.07 52.29 30.79
C PRO A 80 12.94 53.78 30.44
N GLN A 81 11.73 54.32 30.57
CA GLN A 81 11.51 55.77 30.51
C GLN A 81 12.15 56.40 31.75
N GLY A 82 13.21 57.18 31.51
CA GLY A 82 13.79 58.10 32.50
C GLY A 82 12.99 59.38 32.61
#